data_AF-A0A418RDR2-F1
#
_entry.id   AF-A0A418RDR2-F1
#
_cell.length_a   1.000
_cell.length_b   1.000
_cell.length_c   1.000
_cell.angle_alpha   90.00
_cell.angle_beta   90.00
_cell.angle_gamma   90.00
#
_symmetry.space_group_name_H-M   'P 1'
#
loop_
_entity.id
_entity.type
_entity.pdbx_description
1 polymer ?
#
loop_
_entity_poly.entity_id
_entity_poly.type
_entity_poly.pdbx_seq_one_letter_code
_entity_poly.pdbx_strand_id
1 'polypeptide(L)'
;MRVYAIADLHLAFCTPKPMTVFGPQWAGHPQAIFDEWRAAVRDEDLVLLPGDLSWAMRLPEAMQDLAPVAALPGTKVLLRGNHDYWWPTAAKLRAALPEGMLAVVNDAVRVGNVVVCGSRGWITPGFDALGADDQRLLDREAERLSLSVQAARTLRQPGDHLILMLHYPPATPPYPANPITRVIDDARPDLIVYGHLHGVAPERAMRHVNGVPAHLVAADGLKFRPRLLLDTGA
;
A
#
# COMPACT_ATOMS: atom_id res chain seq x y z
N MET A 1 -5.31 19.02 3.91
CA MET A 1 -4.68 17.79 4.44
C MET A 1 -3.77 17.23 3.37
N ARG A 2 -2.51 16.90 3.68
CA ARG A 2 -1.63 16.27 2.69
C ARG A 2 -1.70 14.75 2.78
N VAL A 3 -1.61 14.09 1.62
CA VAL A 3 -1.61 12.63 1.53
C VAL A 3 -0.23 12.16 1.08
N TYR A 4 0.40 11.36 1.92
CA TYR A 4 1.68 10.70 1.69
C TYR A 4 1.50 9.20 1.46
N ALA A 5 2.51 8.54 0.89
CA ALA A 5 2.57 7.09 0.85
C ALA A 5 4.00 6.55 0.94
N ILE A 6 4.12 5.37 1.56
CA ILE A 6 5.33 4.56 1.61
C ILE A 6 4.94 3.10 1.87
N ALA A 7 5.54 2.16 1.14
CA ALA A 7 5.31 0.72 1.28
C ALA A 7 6.60 0.00 1.67
N ASP A 8 6.50 -1.29 1.94
CA ASP A 8 7.65 -2.18 2.05
C ASP A 8 8.62 -1.74 3.17
N LEU A 9 8.06 -1.42 4.34
CA LEU A 9 8.85 -1.02 5.51
C LEU A 9 9.69 -2.17 6.05
N HIS A 10 9.25 -3.42 5.85
CA HIS A 10 10.00 -4.64 6.21
C HIS A 10 10.59 -4.61 7.62
N LEU A 11 9.81 -4.17 8.61
CA LEU A 11 10.22 -4.10 10.01
C LEU A 11 10.37 -5.51 10.58
N ALA A 12 11.32 -5.66 11.51
CA ALA A 12 11.73 -6.97 12.01
C ALA A 12 12.36 -6.86 13.42
N PHE A 13 11.75 -6.10 14.34
CA PHE A 13 12.30 -5.90 15.68
C PHE A 13 12.21 -7.17 16.54
N CYS A 14 11.19 -8.00 16.33
CA CYS A 14 11.02 -9.26 17.06
C CYS A 14 11.94 -10.38 16.55
N THR A 15 12.06 -10.48 15.22
CA THR A 15 12.81 -11.54 14.54
C THR A 15 13.80 -10.89 13.60
N PRO A 16 15.05 -10.65 14.05
CA PRO A 16 16.02 -9.86 13.29
C PRO A 16 16.22 -10.39 11.88
N LYS A 17 15.78 -9.59 10.90
CA LYS A 17 16.03 -9.81 9.48
C LYS A 17 16.54 -8.50 8.89
N PRO A 18 17.86 -8.24 8.98
CA PRO A 18 18.41 -6.97 8.53
C PRO A 18 18.23 -6.82 7.03
N MET A 19 17.60 -5.74 6.59
CA MET A 19 17.31 -5.54 5.17
C MET A 19 18.56 -5.33 4.31
N THR A 20 19.72 -5.02 4.92
CA THR A 20 21.00 -4.89 4.24
C THR A 20 21.47 -6.17 3.52
N VAL A 21 20.92 -7.34 3.86
CA VAL A 21 21.16 -8.58 3.09
C VAL A 21 20.60 -8.52 1.66
N PHE A 22 19.62 -7.63 1.41
CA PHE A 22 19.04 -7.38 0.10
C PHE A 22 19.74 -6.24 -0.67
N GLY A 23 20.79 -5.66 -0.07
CA GLY A 23 21.68 -4.70 -0.71
C GLY A 23 21.99 -3.46 0.12
N PRO A 24 23.04 -2.71 -0.26
CA PRO A 24 23.54 -1.56 0.50
C PRO A 24 22.57 -0.38 0.55
N GLN A 25 21.58 -0.31 -0.35
CA GLN A 25 20.54 0.72 -0.35
C GLN A 25 19.67 0.69 0.93
N TRP A 26 19.69 -0.42 1.68
CA TRP A 26 19.01 -0.58 2.96
C TRP A 26 19.82 -0.13 4.17
N ALA A 27 20.98 0.52 3.97
CA ALA A 27 21.77 1.07 5.05
C ALA A 27 20.95 2.07 5.90
N GLY A 28 21.04 1.95 7.23
CA GLY A 28 20.29 2.78 8.16
C GLY A 28 18.83 2.36 8.38
N HIS A 29 18.35 1.31 7.71
CA HIS A 29 17.05 0.71 8.00
C HIS A 29 17.03 0.12 9.43
N PRO A 30 15.92 0.28 10.20
CA PRO A 30 14.70 1.02 9.86
C PRO A 30 14.75 2.51 10.22
N GLN A 31 15.77 2.97 10.96
CA GLN A 31 15.82 4.33 11.51
C GLN A 31 15.71 5.43 10.44
N ALA A 32 16.33 5.24 9.28
CA ALA A 32 16.25 6.19 8.16
C ALA A 32 14.80 6.48 7.73
N ILE A 33 13.91 5.47 7.76
CA ILE A 33 12.48 5.65 7.47
C ILE A 33 11.84 6.58 8.50
N PHE A 34 12.11 6.35 9.79
CA PHE A 34 11.50 7.13 10.86
C PHE A 34 11.97 8.58 10.86
N ASP A 35 13.23 8.81 10.54
CA ASP A 35 13.80 10.16 10.48
C ASP A 35 13.22 10.95 9.29
N GLU A 36 13.19 10.35 8.10
CA GLU A 36 12.58 10.97 6.92
C GLU A 36 11.07 11.16 7.06
N TRP A 37 10.37 10.25 7.73
CA TRP A 37 8.95 10.38 8.04
C TRP A 37 8.69 11.61 8.93
N ARG A 38 9.41 11.73 10.06
CA ARG A 38 9.26 12.90 10.95
C ARG A 38 9.64 14.21 10.27
N ALA A 39 10.60 14.19 9.35
CA ALA A 39 10.97 15.36 8.57
C ALA A 39 9.84 15.84 7.65
N ALA A 40 9.10 14.91 7.02
CA ALA A 40 8.12 15.21 5.97
C ALA A 40 6.66 15.36 6.46
N VAL A 41 6.22 14.49 7.36
CA VAL A 41 4.80 14.29 7.72
C VAL A 41 4.46 15.04 9.01
N ARG A 42 3.24 15.57 9.10
CA ARG A 42 2.66 16.23 10.28
C ARG A 42 1.42 15.47 10.77
N ASP A 43 0.94 15.78 11.97
CA ASP A 43 -0.10 15.00 12.64
C ASP A 43 -1.45 15.01 11.90
N GLU A 44 -1.74 16.09 11.19
CA GLU A 44 -2.93 16.28 10.38
C GLU A 44 -2.89 15.56 9.01
N ASP A 45 -1.73 15.02 8.61
CA ASP A 45 -1.58 14.37 7.31
C ASP A 45 -2.10 12.92 7.31
N LEU A 46 -2.36 12.40 6.12
CA LEU A 46 -2.70 11.00 5.87
C LEU A 46 -1.50 10.28 5.25
N VAL A 47 -1.18 9.07 5.73
CA VAL A 47 -0.12 8.22 5.16
C VAL A 47 -0.67 6.88 4.76
N LEU A 48 -0.53 6.54 3.48
CA LEU A 48 -0.94 5.28 2.90
C LEU A 48 0.22 4.27 2.98
N LEU A 49 -0.09 3.06 3.42
CA LEU A 49 0.86 1.97 3.65
C LEU A 49 0.48 0.74 2.82
N PRO A 50 0.85 0.68 1.51
CA PRO A 50 0.46 -0.40 0.61
C PRO A 50 1.28 -1.69 0.80
N GLY A 51 1.27 -2.25 2.02
CA GLY A 51 1.77 -3.59 2.32
C GLY A 51 3.26 -3.72 2.64
N ASP A 52 3.59 -4.92 3.10
CA ASP A 52 4.93 -5.39 3.48
C ASP A 52 5.56 -4.55 4.59
N LEU A 53 4.80 -4.43 5.68
CA LEU A 53 5.18 -3.57 6.81
C LEU A 53 6.08 -4.29 7.80
N SER A 54 5.88 -5.60 7.97
CA SER A 54 6.58 -6.40 8.98
C SER A 54 6.86 -7.82 8.49
N TRP A 55 8.03 -8.34 8.85
CA TRP A 55 8.42 -9.73 8.66
C TRP A 55 7.82 -10.70 9.68
N ALA A 56 7.08 -10.19 10.67
CA ALA A 56 6.44 -11.01 11.67
C ALA A 56 5.48 -12.03 11.03
N MET A 57 5.43 -13.23 11.62
CA MET A 57 4.52 -14.27 11.14
C MET A 57 3.18 -14.25 11.86
N ARG A 58 3.09 -13.57 13.01
CA ARG A 58 1.90 -13.53 13.86
C ARG A 58 1.59 -12.10 14.31
N LEU A 59 0.31 -11.79 14.42
CA LEU A 59 -0.16 -10.44 14.79
C LEU A 59 0.51 -9.87 16.06
N PRO A 60 0.69 -10.60 17.18
CA PRO A 60 1.31 -10.01 18.37
C PRO A 60 2.76 -9.55 18.17
N GLU A 61 3.53 -10.21 17.29
CA GLU A 61 4.88 -9.80 16.93
C GLU A 61 4.84 -8.60 15.98
N ALA A 62 3.96 -8.64 14.97
CA ALA A 62 3.76 -7.51 14.07
C ALA A 62 3.35 -6.23 14.82
N MET A 63 2.64 -6.35 15.94
CA MET A 63 2.25 -5.19 16.74
C MET A 63 3.42 -4.51 17.45
N GLN A 64 4.49 -5.24 17.75
CA GLN A 64 5.73 -4.62 18.24
C GLN A 64 6.41 -3.85 17.12
N ASP A 65 6.32 -4.33 15.87
CA ASP A 65 6.85 -3.62 14.70
C ASP A 65 6.02 -2.39 14.32
N LEU A 66 4.69 -2.48 14.43
CA LEU A 66 3.78 -1.39 14.09
C LEU A 66 3.67 -0.33 15.18
N ALA A 67 4.00 -0.63 16.45
CA ALA A 67 3.92 0.35 17.53
C ALA A 67 4.80 1.60 17.31
N PRO A 68 6.08 1.49 16.89
CA PRO A 68 6.87 2.65 16.49
C PRO A 68 6.26 3.43 15.32
N VAL A 69 5.64 2.75 14.35
CA VAL A 69 4.99 3.38 13.20
C VAL A 69 3.75 4.15 13.64
N ALA A 70 2.96 3.60 14.55
CA ALA A 70 1.78 4.25 15.12
C ALA A 70 2.13 5.60 15.77
N ALA A 71 3.28 5.66 16.45
CA ALA A 71 3.77 6.86 17.13
C ALA A 71 4.36 7.94 16.19
N LEU A 72 4.53 7.67 14.90
CA LEU A 72 4.96 8.69 13.92
C LEU A 72 3.80 9.66 13.60
N PRO A 73 4.07 10.86 13.09
CA PRO A 73 3.02 11.79 12.69
C PRO A 73 2.09 11.23 11.60
N GLY A 74 0.84 11.70 11.61
CA GLY A 74 -0.20 11.43 10.61
C GLY A 74 -1.09 10.23 10.92
N THR A 75 -2.25 10.18 10.28
CA THR A 75 -3.15 9.00 10.29
C THR A 75 -2.67 7.98 9.25
N LYS A 76 -2.65 6.68 9.58
CA LYS A 76 -2.13 5.63 8.69
C LYS A 76 -3.28 4.79 8.14
N VAL A 77 -3.26 4.48 6.85
CA VAL A 77 -4.17 3.51 6.24
C VAL A 77 -3.36 2.36 5.67
N LEU A 78 -3.56 1.18 6.24
CA LEU A 78 -2.79 -0.02 5.94
C LEU A 78 -3.51 -0.88 4.91
N LEU A 79 -2.73 -1.45 4.01
CA LEU A 79 -3.10 -2.56 3.14
C LEU A 79 -2.17 -3.74 3.40
N ARG A 80 -2.66 -4.95 3.14
CA ARG A 80 -1.87 -6.18 3.26
C ARG A 80 -0.93 -6.34 2.06
N GLY A 81 0.35 -6.63 2.33
CA GLY A 81 1.32 -7.10 1.35
C GLY A 81 1.50 -8.62 1.30
N ASN A 82 2.44 -9.12 0.51
CA ASN A 82 2.70 -10.57 0.41
C ASN A 82 3.57 -11.13 1.55
N HIS A 83 4.34 -10.30 2.24
CA HIS A 83 5.13 -10.67 3.41
C HIS A 83 4.41 -10.42 4.74
N ASP A 84 3.25 -9.75 4.72
CA ASP A 84 2.37 -9.60 5.89
C ASP A 84 1.60 -10.91 6.20
N TYR A 85 2.31 -11.96 6.57
CA TYR A 85 1.74 -13.25 6.99
C TYR A 85 0.95 -13.14 8.29
N TRP A 86 1.32 -12.19 9.14
CA TRP A 86 0.67 -11.86 10.40
C TRP A 86 -0.77 -11.34 10.27
N TRP A 87 -1.19 -10.92 9.07
CA TRP A 87 -2.45 -10.22 8.81
C TRP A 87 -3.69 -11.11 8.99
N PRO A 88 -4.56 -10.84 9.99
CA PRO A 88 -5.71 -11.69 10.32
C PRO A 88 -6.99 -11.24 9.56
N THR A 89 -8.16 -11.66 10.06
CA THR A 89 -9.46 -11.12 9.62
C THR A 89 -9.60 -9.64 9.96
N ALA A 90 -10.46 -8.92 9.23
CA ALA A 90 -10.67 -7.48 9.40
C ALA A 90 -11.03 -7.09 10.85
N ALA A 91 -11.97 -7.80 11.48
CA ALA A 91 -12.40 -7.52 12.85
C ALA A 91 -11.25 -7.68 13.86
N LYS A 92 -10.47 -8.77 13.74
CA LYS A 92 -9.33 -9.01 14.63
C LYS A 92 -8.22 -7.99 14.44
N LEU A 93 -7.96 -7.59 13.19
CA LEU A 93 -6.97 -6.56 12.89
C LEU A 93 -7.37 -5.22 13.50
N ARG A 94 -8.59 -4.74 13.21
CA ARG A 94 -9.09 -3.45 13.67
C ARG A 94 -9.16 -3.34 15.19
N ALA A 95 -9.47 -4.44 15.88
CA ALA A 95 -9.46 -4.48 17.34
C ALA A 95 -8.05 -4.38 17.95
N ALA A 96 -7.00 -4.73 17.18
CA ALA A 96 -5.62 -4.72 17.65
C ALA A 96 -4.85 -3.44 17.24
N LEU A 97 -5.28 -2.76 16.17
CA LEU A 97 -4.60 -1.57 15.66
C LEU A 97 -4.63 -0.43 16.69
N PRO A 98 -3.50 0.25 16.91
CA PRO A 98 -3.45 1.48 17.70
C PRO A 98 -4.34 2.59 17.11
N GLU A 99 -4.65 3.59 17.94
CA GLU A 99 -5.32 4.81 17.49
C GLU A 99 -4.54 5.49 16.35
N GLY A 100 -5.28 6.07 15.40
CA GLY A 100 -4.69 6.68 14.20
C GLY A 100 -4.21 5.68 13.15
N MET A 101 -4.42 4.37 13.34
CA MET A 101 -4.18 3.35 12.31
C MET A 101 -5.50 2.72 11.85
N LEU A 102 -5.74 2.77 10.55
CA LEU A 102 -6.88 2.19 9.86
C LEU A 102 -6.39 1.09 8.93
N ALA A 103 -7.27 0.18 8.54
CA ALA A 103 -6.93 -0.87 7.57
C ALA A 103 -8.05 -1.09 6.57
N VAL A 104 -7.66 -1.25 5.31
CA VAL A 104 -8.52 -1.67 4.20
C VAL A 104 -8.45 -3.19 4.08
N VAL A 105 -9.60 -3.86 4.18
CA VAL A 105 -9.72 -5.32 4.06
C VAL A 105 -10.97 -5.65 3.25
N ASN A 106 -10.83 -5.65 1.92
CA ASN A 106 -11.94 -5.83 0.96
C ASN A 106 -13.09 -4.81 1.16
N ASP A 107 -12.78 -3.65 1.72
CA ASP A 107 -13.71 -2.55 1.99
C ASP A 107 -12.99 -1.21 1.78
N ALA A 108 -13.49 -0.11 2.31
CA ALA A 108 -12.87 1.19 2.14
C ALA A 108 -12.92 2.00 3.44
N VAL A 109 -12.06 3.01 3.54
CA VAL A 109 -12.05 3.98 4.64
C VAL A 109 -12.14 5.39 4.08
N ARG A 110 -12.71 6.32 4.85
CA ARG A 110 -12.75 7.75 4.52
C ARG A 110 -12.10 8.54 5.63
N VAL A 111 -11.11 9.37 5.29
CA VAL A 111 -10.42 10.29 6.21
C VAL A 111 -10.47 11.68 5.58
N GLY A 112 -11.08 12.65 6.27
CA GLY A 112 -11.34 13.96 5.67
C GLY A 112 -12.14 13.83 4.37
N ASN A 113 -11.62 14.39 3.28
CA ASN A 113 -12.16 14.27 1.92
C ASN A 113 -11.43 13.23 1.05
N VAL A 114 -10.75 12.26 1.66
CA VAL A 114 -10.02 11.19 0.96
C VAL A 114 -10.67 9.85 1.28
N VAL A 115 -11.12 9.16 0.24
CA VAL A 115 -11.60 7.78 0.30
C VAL A 115 -10.51 6.86 -0.20
N VAL A 116 -10.16 5.85 0.59
CA VAL A 116 -9.11 4.90 0.28
C VAL A 116 -9.71 3.50 0.18
N CYS A 117 -9.44 2.83 -0.94
CA CYS A 117 -9.82 1.45 -1.20
C CYS A 117 -8.59 0.68 -1.73
N GLY A 118 -8.70 -0.64 -1.87
CA GLY A 118 -7.60 -1.47 -2.34
C GLY A 118 -7.73 -2.95 -2.06
N SER A 119 -6.81 -3.71 -2.64
CA SER A 119 -6.58 -5.12 -2.34
C SER A 119 -5.07 -5.40 -2.40
N ARG A 120 -4.64 -6.59 -1.97
CA ARG A 120 -3.21 -6.95 -2.08
C ARG A 120 -2.78 -6.95 -3.55
N GLY A 121 -3.65 -7.44 -4.44
CA GLY A 121 -3.29 -7.70 -5.82
C GLY A 121 -2.53 -9.01 -5.97
N TRP A 122 -2.09 -9.31 -7.19
CA TRP A 122 -1.36 -10.52 -7.52
C TRP A 122 -0.44 -10.28 -8.71
N ILE A 123 0.37 -11.30 -9.04
CA ILE A 123 1.15 -11.34 -10.28
C ILE A 123 0.18 -11.25 -11.46
N THR A 124 0.51 -10.42 -12.43
CA THR A 124 -0.30 -10.17 -13.64
C THR A 124 0.39 -10.74 -14.87
N PRO A 125 -0.33 -11.04 -15.96
CA PRO A 125 0.31 -11.41 -17.22
C PRO A 125 1.25 -10.29 -17.71
N GLY A 126 2.30 -10.67 -18.43
CA GLY A 126 3.29 -9.76 -18.99
C GLY A 126 3.88 -10.33 -20.28
N PHE A 127 5.20 -10.27 -20.43
CA PHE A 127 5.90 -10.99 -21.50
C PHE A 127 5.64 -12.49 -21.44
N ASP A 128 5.55 -13.02 -20.23
CA ASP A 128 5.15 -14.40 -19.97
C ASP A 128 3.67 -14.47 -19.61
N ALA A 129 3.00 -15.52 -20.10
CA ALA A 129 1.64 -15.83 -19.71
C ALA A 129 1.59 -16.38 -18.28
N LEU A 130 0.47 -16.17 -17.59
CA LEU A 130 0.25 -16.77 -16.27
C LEU A 130 -0.09 -18.25 -16.38
N GLY A 131 0.39 -19.03 -15.41
CA GLY A 131 -0.14 -20.36 -15.15
C GLY A 131 -1.57 -20.32 -14.62
N ALA A 132 -2.26 -21.46 -14.65
CA ALA A 132 -3.66 -21.55 -14.23
C ALA A 132 -3.88 -21.14 -12.76
N ASP A 133 -2.95 -21.49 -11.87
CA ASP A 133 -3.04 -21.13 -10.46
C ASP A 133 -2.91 -19.62 -10.22
N ASP A 134 -1.95 -18.98 -10.90
CA ASP A 134 -1.78 -17.52 -10.82
C ASP A 134 -2.96 -16.77 -11.42
N GLN A 135 -3.51 -17.26 -12.54
CA GLN A 135 -4.71 -16.69 -13.13
C GLN A 135 -5.89 -16.74 -12.14
N ARG A 136 -6.12 -17.90 -11.51
CA ARG A 136 -7.19 -18.06 -10.50
C ARG A 136 -7.00 -17.13 -9.30
N LEU A 137 -5.76 -16.93 -8.85
CA LEU A 137 -5.45 -16.04 -7.74
C LEU A 137 -5.63 -14.57 -8.12
N LEU A 138 -5.24 -14.18 -9.34
CA LEU A 138 -5.45 -12.86 -9.90
C LEU A 138 -6.94 -12.52 -10.00
N ASP A 139 -7.76 -13.44 -10.52
CA ASP A 139 -9.22 -13.27 -10.62
C ASP A 139 -9.84 -13.03 -9.23
N ARG A 140 -9.42 -13.81 -8.23
CA ARG A 140 -9.88 -13.65 -6.84
C ARG A 140 -9.46 -12.32 -6.22
N GLU A 141 -8.27 -11.81 -6.54
CA GLU A 141 -7.85 -10.48 -6.07
C GLU A 141 -8.61 -9.35 -6.78
N ALA A 142 -9.04 -9.54 -8.02
CA ALA A 142 -9.91 -8.60 -8.72
C ALA A 142 -11.32 -8.57 -8.12
N GLU A 143 -11.88 -9.71 -7.70
CA GLU A 143 -13.14 -9.76 -6.94
C GLU A 143 -13.02 -8.98 -5.61
N ARG A 144 -11.93 -9.19 -4.87
CA ARG A 144 -11.65 -8.46 -3.62
C ARG A 144 -11.52 -6.95 -3.83
N LEU A 145 -10.81 -6.56 -4.89
CA LEU A 145 -10.69 -5.15 -5.26
C LEU A 145 -12.06 -4.57 -5.62
N SER A 146 -12.91 -5.32 -6.32
CA SER A 146 -14.26 -4.89 -6.69
C SER A 146 -15.13 -4.64 -5.45
N LEU A 147 -15.07 -5.51 -4.43
CA LEU A 147 -15.75 -5.29 -3.15
C LEU A 147 -15.28 -4.00 -2.47
N SER A 148 -13.96 -3.78 -2.46
CA SER A 148 -13.35 -2.58 -1.89
C SER A 148 -13.78 -1.30 -2.63
N VAL A 149 -13.84 -1.33 -3.97
CA VAL A 149 -14.35 -0.23 -4.80
C VAL A 149 -15.83 0.04 -4.55
N GLN A 150 -16.65 -1.00 -4.39
CA GLN A 150 -18.08 -0.82 -4.06
C GLN A 150 -18.25 -0.14 -2.70
N ALA A 151 -17.52 -0.56 -1.68
CA ALA A 151 -17.51 0.10 -0.38
C ALA A 151 -17.07 1.57 -0.48
N ALA A 152 -16.04 1.85 -1.29
CA ALA A 152 -15.57 3.20 -1.54
C ALA A 152 -16.66 4.09 -2.15
N ARG A 153 -17.40 3.58 -3.14
CA ARG A 153 -18.52 4.29 -3.77
C ARG A 153 -19.62 4.64 -2.77
N THR A 154 -19.90 3.76 -1.81
CA THR A 154 -20.88 4.04 -0.74
C THR A 154 -20.41 5.13 0.22
N LEU A 155 -19.10 5.20 0.52
CA LEU A 155 -18.54 6.22 1.41
C LEU A 155 -18.35 7.58 0.75
N ARG A 156 -18.06 7.59 -0.56
CA ARG A 156 -17.65 8.77 -1.32
C ARG A 156 -18.74 9.83 -1.38
N GLN A 157 -18.34 11.06 -1.09
CA GLN A 157 -19.16 12.26 -1.23
C GLN A 157 -18.67 13.12 -2.40
N PRO A 158 -19.52 14.03 -2.94
CA PRO A 158 -19.08 15.00 -3.93
C PRO A 158 -17.86 15.81 -3.44
N GLY A 159 -16.82 15.90 -4.26
CA GLY A 159 -15.56 16.58 -3.91
C GLY A 159 -14.53 15.70 -3.20
N ASP A 160 -14.86 14.44 -2.88
CA ASP A 160 -13.87 13.51 -2.32
C ASP A 160 -12.90 12.99 -3.40
N HIS A 161 -11.64 12.86 -3.00
CA HIS A 161 -10.61 12.15 -3.74
C HIS A 161 -10.70 10.64 -3.49
N LEU A 162 -10.65 9.84 -4.54
CA LEU A 162 -10.59 8.38 -4.47
C LEU A 162 -9.16 7.90 -4.77
N ILE A 163 -8.54 7.25 -3.79
CA ILE A 163 -7.22 6.65 -3.93
C ILE A 163 -7.34 5.14 -3.86
N LEU A 164 -6.75 4.45 -4.83
CA LEU A 164 -6.71 2.99 -4.88
C LEU A 164 -5.31 2.49 -4.50
N MET A 165 -5.24 1.68 -3.44
CA MET A 165 -4.01 1.01 -3.02
C MET A 165 -3.95 -0.41 -3.58
N LEU A 166 -2.79 -0.79 -4.09
CA LEU A 166 -2.41 -2.18 -4.31
C LEU A 166 -1.09 -2.44 -3.61
N HIS A 167 -0.78 -3.69 -3.26
CA HIS A 167 0.59 -4.01 -2.90
C HIS A 167 1.39 -4.37 -4.16
N TYR A 168 0.88 -5.35 -4.92
CA TYR A 168 1.45 -5.70 -6.23
C TYR A 168 1.21 -4.59 -7.27
N PRO A 169 2.08 -4.47 -8.29
CA PRO A 169 1.81 -3.59 -9.42
C PRO A 169 0.49 -3.95 -10.13
N PRO A 170 -0.26 -2.95 -10.61
CA PRO A 170 -1.53 -3.18 -11.31
C PRO A 170 -1.38 -3.91 -12.66
N ALA A 171 -0.20 -3.85 -13.28
CA ALA A 171 0.17 -4.70 -14.41
C ALA A 171 1.71 -4.81 -14.56
N THR A 172 2.14 -5.85 -15.28
CA THR A 172 3.56 -6.19 -15.55
C THR A 172 3.88 -5.91 -17.02
N PRO A 173 5.08 -5.41 -17.37
CA PRO A 173 5.45 -5.15 -18.76
C PRO A 173 5.19 -6.37 -19.69
N PRO A 174 4.64 -6.16 -20.91
CA PRO A 174 4.37 -4.88 -21.58
C PRO A 174 3.01 -4.24 -21.23
N TYR A 175 2.47 -4.56 -20.05
CA TYR A 175 1.24 -4.02 -19.46
C TYR A 175 -0.04 -4.42 -20.20
N PRO A 176 -0.29 -5.73 -20.42
CA PRO A 176 -1.55 -6.17 -20.99
C PRO A 176 -2.71 -5.89 -20.04
N ALA A 177 -3.90 -5.69 -20.62
CA ALA A 177 -5.14 -5.62 -19.86
C ALA A 177 -5.36 -6.93 -19.09
N ASN A 178 -5.82 -6.82 -17.85
CA ASN A 178 -6.01 -7.94 -16.95
C ASN A 178 -7.21 -7.70 -16.00
N PRO A 179 -7.62 -8.69 -15.19
CA PRO A 179 -8.76 -8.53 -14.27
C PRO A 179 -8.67 -7.30 -13.35
N ILE A 180 -7.48 -6.97 -12.83
CA ILE A 180 -7.28 -5.82 -11.93
C ILE A 180 -7.45 -4.50 -12.69
N THR A 181 -6.87 -4.37 -13.88
CA THR A 181 -6.99 -3.12 -14.67
C THR A 181 -8.44 -2.83 -15.06
N ARG A 182 -9.26 -3.85 -15.31
CA ARG A 182 -10.70 -3.67 -15.57
C ARG A 182 -11.43 -3.07 -14.37
N VAL A 183 -11.13 -3.54 -13.16
CA VAL A 183 -11.72 -2.98 -11.93
C VAL A 183 -11.27 -1.54 -11.71
N ILE A 184 -10.01 -1.21 -12.02
CA ILE A 184 -9.48 0.15 -11.98
C ILE A 184 -10.24 1.07 -12.94
N ASP A 185 -10.45 0.62 -14.18
CA ASP A 185 -11.18 1.40 -15.21
C ASP A 185 -12.62 1.71 -14.78
N ASP A 186 -13.30 0.73 -14.18
CA ASP A 186 -14.65 0.92 -13.65
C ASP A 186 -14.66 1.85 -12.42
N ALA A 187 -13.64 1.77 -11.57
CA ALA A 187 -13.55 2.57 -10.35
C ALA A 187 -13.23 4.05 -10.64
N ARG A 188 -12.43 4.34 -11.68
CA ARG A 188 -11.90 5.67 -12.03
C ARG A 188 -11.35 6.40 -10.79
N PRO A 189 -10.36 5.81 -10.09
CA PRO A 189 -9.71 6.52 -8.98
C PRO A 189 -8.91 7.71 -9.50
N ASP A 190 -8.69 8.69 -8.64
CA ASP A 190 -7.91 9.88 -8.98
C ASP A 190 -6.41 9.55 -9.07
N LEU A 191 -5.94 8.59 -8.27
CA LEU A 191 -4.62 7.99 -8.39
C LEU A 191 -4.55 6.58 -7.79
N ILE A 192 -3.50 5.86 -8.16
CA ILE A 192 -3.16 4.52 -7.69
C ILE A 192 -1.80 4.57 -6.97
N VAL A 193 -1.67 3.85 -5.86
CA VAL A 193 -0.39 3.63 -5.19
C VAL A 193 -0.09 2.15 -5.06
N TYR A 194 1.17 1.76 -5.26
CA TYR A 194 1.61 0.37 -5.13
C TYR A 194 3.04 0.24 -4.62
N GLY A 195 3.37 -0.91 -4.02
CA GLY A 195 4.68 -1.23 -3.46
C GLY A 195 5.38 -2.36 -4.23
N HIS A 196 5.92 -3.33 -3.50
CA HIS A 196 6.43 -4.65 -3.96
C HIS A 196 7.71 -4.62 -4.80
N LEU A 197 7.88 -3.65 -5.70
CA LEU A 197 9.02 -3.58 -6.61
C LEU A 197 10.24 -2.93 -5.95
N HIS A 198 11.17 -3.76 -5.48
CA HIS A 198 12.44 -3.34 -4.90
C HIS A 198 13.54 -3.14 -5.94
N GLY A 199 14.47 -2.21 -5.66
CA GLY A 199 15.57 -1.87 -6.57
C GLY A 199 15.14 -1.21 -7.89
N VAL A 200 13.85 -0.95 -8.06
CA VAL A 200 13.28 -0.26 -9.23
C VAL A 200 13.11 1.21 -8.89
N ALA A 201 13.78 2.07 -9.64
CA ALA A 201 13.58 3.51 -9.53
C ALA A 201 12.13 3.86 -9.93
N PRO A 202 11.39 4.68 -9.16
CA PRO A 202 9.99 5.02 -9.46
C PRO A 202 9.76 5.57 -10.87
N GLU A 203 10.77 6.20 -11.47
CA GLU A 203 10.72 6.76 -12.83
C GLU A 203 10.72 5.68 -13.91
N ARG A 204 11.22 4.48 -13.59
CA ARG A 204 11.28 3.30 -14.47
C ARG A 204 10.10 2.36 -14.27
N ALA A 205 9.33 2.54 -13.19
CA ALA A 205 8.16 1.75 -12.90
C ALA A 205 6.93 2.23 -13.71
N MET A 206 5.82 1.50 -13.60
CA MET A 206 4.55 1.94 -14.19
C MET A 206 4.09 3.26 -13.56
N ARG A 207 3.85 4.27 -14.39
CA ARG A 207 3.41 5.61 -13.95
C ARG A 207 1.95 5.93 -14.23
N HIS A 208 1.30 5.12 -15.08
CA HIS A 208 -0.12 5.26 -15.37
C HIS A 208 -0.75 3.89 -15.64
N VAL A 209 -2.00 3.71 -15.25
CA VAL A 209 -2.87 2.60 -15.66
C VAL A 209 -4.04 3.23 -16.39
N ASN A 210 -4.15 3.02 -17.71
CA ASN A 210 -5.27 3.53 -18.52
C ASN A 210 -5.56 5.03 -18.31
N GLY A 211 -4.51 5.84 -18.17
CA GLY A 211 -4.60 7.29 -17.94
C GLY A 211 -4.68 7.72 -16.48
N VAL A 212 -4.93 6.81 -15.54
CA VAL A 212 -4.90 7.08 -14.09
C VAL A 212 -3.44 7.11 -13.60
N PRO A 213 -2.98 8.18 -12.92
CA PRO A 213 -1.65 8.23 -12.32
C PRO A 213 -1.40 7.06 -11.35
N ALA A 214 -0.24 6.43 -11.46
CA ALA A 214 0.17 5.32 -10.61
C ALA A 214 1.57 5.59 -10.01
N HIS A 215 1.71 5.35 -8.71
CA HIS A 215 2.94 5.64 -7.98
C HIS A 215 3.50 4.39 -7.29
N LEU A 216 4.69 3.96 -7.73
CA LEU A 216 5.52 3.05 -6.95
C LEU A 216 6.03 3.79 -5.71
N VAL A 217 5.81 3.20 -4.53
CA VAL A 217 6.14 3.79 -3.22
C VAL A 217 6.93 2.85 -2.31
N ALA A 218 7.59 1.82 -2.87
CA ALA A 218 8.50 0.96 -2.12
C ALA A 218 9.61 1.80 -1.44
N ALA A 219 9.83 1.54 -0.14
CA ALA A 219 10.65 2.40 0.71
C ALA A 219 12.09 2.59 0.19
N ASP A 220 12.73 1.54 -0.33
CA ASP A 220 14.08 1.61 -0.89
C ASP A 220 14.13 2.47 -2.17
N GLY A 221 13.13 2.33 -3.05
CA GLY A 221 12.99 3.16 -4.25
C GLY A 221 12.76 4.65 -3.93
N LEU A 222 12.15 4.95 -2.79
CA LEU A 222 11.91 6.31 -2.30
C LEU A 222 13.05 6.87 -1.44
N LYS A 223 14.13 6.12 -1.23
CA LYS A 223 15.20 6.48 -0.28
C LYS A 223 14.64 6.75 1.13
N PHE A 224 13.69 5.92 1.54
CA PHE A 224 13.02 5.93 2.85
C PHE A 224 12.14 7.13 3.17
N ARG A 225 11.97 8.09 2.25
CA ARG A 225 11.14 9.27 2.48
C ARG A 225 9.70 9.06 1.99
N PRO A 226 8.68 9.25 2.84
CA PRO A 226 7.28 9.22 2.39
C PRO A 226 7.05 10.19 1.23
N ARG A 227 6.42 9.68 0.16
CA ARG A 227 6.15 10.45 -1.05
C ARG A 227 4.87 11.25 -0.88
N LEU A 228 4.92 12.57 -1.05
CA LEU A 228 3.73 13.39 -1.18
C LEU A 228 3.01 13.04 -2.49
N LEU A 229 1.72 12.71 -2.41
CA LEU A 229 0.88 12.37 -3.55
C LEU A 229 -0.03 13.52 -3.95
N LEU A 230 -0.70 14.13 -2.98
CA LEU A 230 -1.57 15.28 -3.18
C LEU A 230 -1.71 16.12 -1.91
N ASP A 231 -2.10 17.37 -2.08
CA ASP A 231 -2.59 18.24 -1.00
C ASP A 231 -4.07 18.53 -1.29
N THR A 232 -4.95 18.15 -0.37
CA THR A 232 -6.38 18.30 -0.56
C THR A 232 -6.87 19.72 -0.29
N GLY A 233 -6.05 20.58 0.33
CA GLY A 233 -6.46 21.91 0.80
C GLY A 233 -7.57 21.90 1.87
N ALA A 234 -7.97 20.71 2.35
CA ALA A 234 -8.98 20.52 3.41
C ALA A 234 -8.43 20.74 4.81
#